data_AF-A0A1S1R2W4-F1
#
_entry.id   AF-A0A1S1R2W4-F1
#
_cell.length_a   1.000
_cell.length_b   1.000
_cell.length_c   1.000
_cell.angle_alpha   90.00
_cell.angle_beta   90.00
_cell.angle_gamma   90.00
#
_symmetry.space_group_name_H-M   'P 1'
#
loop_
_entity.id
_entity.type
_entity.pdbx_description
1 polymer ?
#
loop_
_entity_poly.entity_id
_entity_poly.type
_entity_poly.pdbx_seq_one_letter_code
_entity_poly.pdbx_strand_id
1 'polypeptide(L)' 'MTTQQAADFLTVSRPYSIRLLESGEILFCLVGTHRRVRFRDLHEYRSRDDLERRGAADDLTGLTQELGMY' A
#
# COMPACT_ATOMS: atom_id res chain seq x y z
N MET A 1 -7.82 6.63 -12.77
CA MET A 1 -8.07 7.40 -11.53
C MET A 1 -6.97 8.42 -11.29
N THR A 2 -7.26 9.50 -10.57
CA THR A 2 -6.26 10.52 -10.19
C THR A 2 -5.41 10.04 -9.01
N THR A 3 -4.27 10.67 -8.77
CA THR A 3 -3.44 10.41 -7.58
C THR A 3 -4.19 10.67 -6.27
N GLN A 4 -5.10 11.65 -6.25
CA GLN A 4 -5.95 11.91 -5.10
C GLN A 4 -6.92 10.75 -4.82
N GLN A 5 -7.59 10.23 -5.86
CA GLN A 5 -8.48 9.07 -5.73
C GLN A 5 -7.73 7.80 -5.33
N ALA A 6 -6.50 7.64 -5.82
CA ALA A 6 -5.63 6.52 -5.44
C ALA A 6 -5.26 6.59 -3.94
N ALA A 7 -4.92 7.78 -3.44
CA ALA A 7 -4.61 8.00 -2.04
C ALA A 7 -5.81 7.70 -1.13
N ASP A 8 -6.99 8.19 -1.52
CA ASP A 8 -8.25 7.94 -0.83
C ASP A 8 -8.58 6.45 -0.76
N PHE A 9 -8.47 5.74 -1.90
CA PHE A 9 -8.70 4.30 -1.97
C PHE A 9 -7.75 3.49 -1.07
N LEU A 10 -6.47 3.87 -1.03
CA LEU A 10 -5.47 3.20 -0.19
C LEU A 10 -5.54 3.66 1.27
N THR A 11 -6.38 4.63 1.63
CA THR A 11 -6.45 5.24 2.97
C THR A 11 -5.08 5.78 3.42
N VAL A 12 -4.35 6.40 2.50
CA VAL A 12 -3.01 6.99 2.75
C VAL A 12 -2.98 8.46 2.35
N SER A 13 -1.93 9.16 2.78
CA SER A 13 -1.72 10.53 2.33
C SER A 13 -1.39 10.60 0.83
N ARG A 14 -1.87 11.65 0.16
CA ARG A 14 -1.52 11.93 -1.24
C ARG A 14 0.00 11.90 -1.51
N PRO A 15 0.88 12.56 -0.73
CA PRO A 15 2.32 12.50 -0.98
C PRO A 15 2.88 11.07 -0.88
N TYR A 16 2.36 10.26 0.04
CA TYR A 16 2.75 8.85 0.11
C TYR A 16 2.33 8.06 -1.14
N SER A 17 1.10 8.26 -1.61
CA SER A 17 0.64 7.62 -2.86
C SER A 17 1.51 8.00 -4.05
N ILE A 18 1.93 9.27 -4.17
CA ILE A 18 2.82 9.73 -5.25
C ILE A 18 4.18 9.04 -5.14
N ARG A 19 4.73 8.92 -3.93
CA ARG A 19 6.00 8.23 -3.70
C ARG A 19 5.93 6.77 -4.15
N LEU A 20 4.82 6.07 -3.92
CA LEU A 20 4.61 4.70 -4.42
C LEU A 20 4.58 4.62 -5.95
N LEU A 21 3.98 5.62 -6.61
CA LEU A 21 4.00 5.69 -8.07
C LEU A 21 5.43 5.92 -8.58
N GLU A 22 6.16 6.84 -7.96
CA GLU A 22 7.52 7.22 -8.36
C GLU A 22 8.55 6.14 -8.04
N SER A 23 8.34 5.34 -7.00
CA SER A 23 9.18 4.18 -6.69
C SER A 23 8.87 2.95 -7.57
N GLY A 24 7.84 3.02 -8.42
CA GLY A 24 7.44 1.91 -9.29
C GLY A 24 6.65 0.80 -8.60
N GLU A 25 6.23 1.01 -7.34
CA GLU A 25 5.44 0.04 -6.57
C GLU A 25 4.03 -0.12 -7.11
N ILE A 26 3.51 0.94 -7.74
CA ILE A 26 2.20 0.95 -8.40
C ILE A 26 2.39 1.55 -9.80
N LEU A 27 1.93 0.81 -10.82
CA LEU A 27 2.00 1.27 -12.20
C LEU A 27 1.11 2.50 -12.43
N PHE A 28 1.62 3.46 -13.18
CA PHE A 28 0.86 4.62 -13.61
C PHE A 28 1.18 4.99 -15.06
N CYS A 29 0.24 5.70 -15.70
CA CYS A 29 0.43 6.28 -17.01
C CYS A 29 0.34 7.80 -16.92
N LEU A 30 1.10 8.50 -17.76
CA LEU A 30 0.93 9.93 -17.96
C LEU A 30 -0.17 10.18 -19.00
N VAL A 31 -1.13 11.04 -18.64
CA VAL A 31 -2.15 11.54 -19.56
C VAL A 31 -1.98 13.06 -19.60
N GLY A 32 -1.27 13.53 -20.62
CA GLY A 32 -0.66 14.86 -20.61
C GLY A 32 0.30 14.98 -19.43
N THR A 33 0.12 16.02 -18.61
CA THR A 33 0.95 16.27 -17.42
C THR A 33 0.47 15.51 -16.16
N HIS A 34 -0.68 14.84 -16.23
CA HIS A 34 -1.29 14.20 -15.06
C HIS A 34 -0.96 12.72 -14.98
N ARG A 35 -0.52 12.28 -13.79
CA ARG A 35 -0.39 10.85 -13.46
C ARG A 35 -1.78 10.24 -13.29
N ARG A 36 -2.06 9.15 -14.02
CA ARG A 36 -3.28 8.36 -13.93
C ARG A 36 -2.94 6.93 -13.58
N VAL A 37 -3.64 6.40 -12.60
CA VAL A 37 -3.46 5.03 -12.10
C VAL A 37 -4.67 4.22 -12.55
N ARG A 38 -4.50 2.93 -12.90
CA ARG A 38 -5.65 2.05 -13.13
C ARG A 38 -6.08 1.46 -11.80
N PHE A 39 -7.38 1.19 -11.66
CA PHE A 39 -7.92 0.61 -10.43
C PHE A 39 -7.31 -0.76 -10.13
N ARG A 40 -7.10 -1.57 -11.17
CA ARG A 40 -6.49 -2.89 -11.07
C ARG A 40 -5.12 -2.82 -10.39
N ASP A 41 -4.24 -1.92 -10.83
CA ASP A 41 -2.88 -1.80 -10.29
C ASP A 41 -2.90 -1.41 -8.80
N LEU A 42 -3.85 -0.56 -8.38
CA LEU A 42 -4.03 -0.20 -6.96
C LEU A 42 -4.55 -1.37 -6.12
N HIS A 43 -5.49 -2.13 -6.68
CA HIS A 43 -6.05 -3.29 -5.99
C HIS A 43 -5.00 -4.40 -5.81
N GLU A 44 -4.17 -4.65 -6.83
CA GLU A 44 -3.06 -5.60 -6.76
C GLU A 44 -2.04 -5.18 -5.69
N TYR A 45 -1.66 -3.90 -5.66
CA TYR A 45 -0.78 -3.37 -4.59
C TYR A 45 -1.40 -3.53 -3.19
N ARG A 46 -2.67 -3.15 -3.01
CA ARG A 46 -3.34 -3.24 -1.70
C ARG A 46 -3.40 -4.68 -1.21
N SER A 47 -3.71 -5.62 -2.09
CA SER A 47 -3.77 -7.05 -1.75
C SER A 47 -2.41 -7.60 -1.30
N ARG A 48 -1.33 -7.17 -1.98
CA ARG A 48 0.05 -7.53 -1.60
C ARG A 48 0.43 -6.93 -0.23
N ASP A 49 0.18 -5.64 -0.03
CA ASP A 49 0.44 -4.93 1.24
C ASP A 49 -0.37 -5.52 2.41
N ASP A 50 -1.64 -5.89 2.21
CA ASP A 50 -2.43 -6.59 3.24
C ASP A 50 -1.81 -7.94 3.62
N LEU A 51 -1.32 -8.70 2.64
CA LEU A 51 -0.70 -10.00 2.89
C LEU A 51 0.61 -9.85 3.67
N GLU A 52 1.45 -8.88 3.29
CA GLU A 52 2.71 -8.58 3.98
C GLU A 52 2.46 -8.11 5.42
N ARG A 53 1.45 -7.23 5.64
CA ARG A 53 1.09 -6.78 6.99
C ARG A 53 0.55 -7.88 7.87
N ARG A 54 -0.25 -8.80 7.33
CA ARG A 54 -0.76 -9.96 8.08
C ARG A 54 0.37 -10.92 8.45
N GLY A 55 1.30 -11.17 7.52
CA GLY A 55 2.49 -11.99 7.81
C GLY A 55 3.36 -11.39 8.91
N ALA A 56 3.57 -10.07 8.92
CA ALA A 56 4.34 -9.39 9.96
C ALA A 56 3.64 -9.38 11.34
N ALA A 57 2.31 -9.39 11.37
CA ALA A 57 1.54 -9.45 12.62
C ALA A 57 1.57 -10.85 13.28
N ASP A 58 1.67 -11.90 12.48
CA ASP A 58 1.83 -13.28 12.95
C ASP A 58 3.20 -13.45 13.65
N ASP A 59 4.26 -12.87 13.07
CA ASP A 59 5.62 -12.88 13.63
C ASP A 59 5.72 -12.15 14.99
N LEU A 60 4.96 -11.06 15.18
CA LEU A 60 4.94 -10.30 16.43
C LEU A 60 4.22 -11.04 17.58
N THR A 61 3.30 -11.96 17.24
CA THR A 61 2.54 -12.74 18.24
C THR A 61 3.40 -13.86 18.86
N GLY A 62 4.40 -14.37 18.13
CA GLY A 62 5.36 -15.35 18.66
C GLY A 62 6.25 -14.83 19.80
N LEU A 63 6.60 -13.54 19.78
CA LEU A 63 7.45 -12.92 20.81
C LEU A 63 6.73 -12.60 22.12
N THR A 64 5.40 -12.57 22.13
CA THR A 64 4.63 -12.22 23.35
C THR A 64 4.34 -13.46 24.22
N GLN A 65 4.46 -14.68 23.68
CA GLN A 65 4.33 -15.92 24.47
C GLN A 65 5.64 -16.38 25.14
N GLU A 66 6.81 -15.87 24.71
CA GLU A 66 8.10 -16.22 25.33
C GLU A 66 8.51 -15.27 26.46
N LEU A 67 7.89 -14.08 26.57
CA LEU A 67 8.04 -13.18 27.72
C LEU A 67 6.91 -13.43 28.73
N GLY A 68 7.06 -14.50 29.51
CA GLY A 68 6.09 -15.01 30.47
C GLY A 68 5.41 -13.94 31.33
N MET A 69 4.12 -13.73 31.08
CA MET A 69 3.19 -13.17 32.05
C MET A 69 2.28 -14.29 32.53
N TYR A 70 2.69 -14.90 33.65
CA TYR A 70 1.78 -15.63 34.56
C TYR A 70 0.76 -14.65 35.16
#